data_AF-A0A085ZZ26-F1
#
_entry.id   AF-A0A085ZZ26-F1
#
_cell.length_a   1.000
_cell.length_b   1.000
_cell.length_c   1.000
_cell.angle_alpha   90.00
_cell.angle_beta   90.00
_cell.angle_gamma   90.00
#
_symmetry.space_group_name_H-M   'P 1'
#
loop_
_entity.id
_entity.type
_entity.pdbx_description
1 polymer ?
#
loop_
_entity_poly.entity_id
_entity_poly.type
_entity_poly.pdbx_seq_one_letter_code
_entity_poly.pdbx_strand_id
1 'polypeptide(L)'
;MKRSFIILLLILMNLVIIFYIDYKINLPDLDYYHGKDGGIIVRFQVTIVMSVIYFFIMSKKNKIIYAIYGLIIGILSMVICYLTLAKFTKLDDVFYQLIATIVFISVFHFIEKINTVHKA
;
A
#
# COMPACT_ATOMS: atom_id res chain seq x y z
N MET A 1 -13.90 -16.53 10.58
CA MET A 1 -12.70 -16.56 9.70
C MET A 1 -11.43 -16.53 10.54
N LYS A 2 -10.40 -17.31 10.17
CA LYS A 2 -9.05 -17.13 10.73
C LYS A 2 -8.46 -15.82 10.20
N ARG A 3 -7.76 -15.04 11.04
CA ARG A 3 -7.26 -13.71 10.66
C ARG A 3 -6.28 -13.74 9.48
N SER A 4 -5.48 -14.80 9.37
CA SER A 4 -4.59 -15.04 8.22
C SER A 4 -5.32 -15.09 6.88
N PHE A 5 -6.58 -15.53 6.86
CA PHE A 5 -7.42 -15.52 5.65
C PHE A 5 -7.83 -14.09 5.25
N ILE A 6 -8.10 -13.21 6.22
CA ILE A 6 -8.40 -11.79 5.97
C ILE A 6 -7.17 -11.07 5.42
N ILE A 7 -5.98 -11.35 5.97
CA ILE A 7 -4.70 -10.83 5.44
C ILE A 7 -4.51 -11.27 3.98
N LEU A 8 -4.67 -12.57 3.70
CA LEU A 8 -4.54 -13.12 2.35
C LEU A 8 -5.53 -12.47 1.37
N LEU A 9 -6.79 -12.30 1.77
CA LEU A 9 -7.81 -11.64 0.97
C LEU A 9 -7.44 -10.19 0.64
N LEU A 10 -6.95 -9.42 1.63
CA LEU A 10 -6.54 -8.04 1.44
C LEU A 10 -5.30 -7.92 0.53
N ILE A 11 -4.36 -8.87 0.62
CA ILE A 11 -3.19 -8.94 -0.28
C ILE A 11 -3.64 -9.22 -1.72
N LEU A 12 -4.49 -10.24 -1.92
CA LEU A 12 -5.00 -10.58 -3.26
C LEU A 12 -5.82 -9.43 -3.87
N MET A 13 -6.67 -8.78 -3.07
CA MET A 13 -7.42 -7.60 -3.50
C MET A 13 -6.49 -6.46 -3.90
N ASN A 14 -5.42 -6.21 -3.14
CA ASN A 14 -4.45 -5.17 -3.48
C ASN A 14 -3.68 -5.51 -4.77
N LEU A 15 -3.26 -6.76 -4.97
CA LEU A 15 -2.63 -7.19 -6.22
C LEU A 15 -3.55 -6.97 -7.43
N VAL A 16 -4.82 -7.37 -7.34
CA VAL A 16 -5.82 -7.13 -8.40
C VAL A 16 -5.97 -5.64 -8.69
N ILE A 17 -6.03 -4.79 -7.65
CA ILE A 17 -6.13 -3.33 -7.79
C ILE A 17 -4.87 -2.75 -8.47
N ILE A 18 -3.67 -3.17 -8.07
CA ILE A 18 -2.40 -2.71 -8.64
C ILE A 18 -2.33 -3.03 -10.13
N PHE A 19 -2.62 -4.27 -10.54
CA PHE A 19 -2.62 -4.67 -11.95
C PHE A 19 -3.78 -4.05 -12.75
N TYR A 20 -4.95 -3.84 -12.14
CA TYR A 20 -6.05 -3.14 -12.79
C TYR A 20 -5.70 -1.66 -13.08
N ILE A 21 -5.04 -0.98 -12.14
CA ILE A 21 -4.56 0.41 -12.34
C ILE A 21 -3.46 0.45 -13.39
N ASP A 22 -2.55 -0.52 -13.38
CA ASP A 22 -1.51 -0.63 -14.40
C ASP A 22 -2.09 -0.87 -15.80
N TYR A 23 -3.15 -1.66 -15.92
CA TYR A 23 -3.90 -1.87 -17.16
C TYR A 23 -4.82 -0.69 -17.55
N LYS A 24 -5.14 0.21 -16.62
CA LYS A 24 -5.90 1.44 -16.88
C LYS A 24 -5.02 2.65 -17.24
N ILE A 25 -3.80 2.69 -16.70
CA ILE A 25 -2.61 3.18 -17.41
C ILE A 25 -2.33 2.16 -18.56
N ASN A 26 -1.39 2.38 -19.48
CA ASN A 26 -1.18 1.57 -20.70
C ASN A 26 -2.36 1.56 -21.71
N LEU A 27 -3.59 1.90 -21.30
CA LEU A 27 -4.70 2.27 -22.17
C LEU A 27 -4.75 3.79 -22.43
N PRO A 28 -5.26 4.24 -23.59
CA PRO A 28 -5.52 5.65 -23.88
C PRO A 28 -6.81 6.15 -23.20
N ASP A 29 -6.86 6.02 -21.87
CA ASP A 29 -7.98 6.45 -21.03
C ASP A 29 -7.67 7.83 -20.43
N LEU A 30 -8.51 8.83 -20.73
CA LEU A 30 -8.29 10.23 -20.34
C LEU A 30 -8.37 10.44 -18.82
N ASP A 31 -9.16 9.63 -18.11
CA ASP A 31 -9.29 9.70 -16.65
C ASP A 31 -8.07 9.07 -15.94
N TYR A 32 -7.34 8.17 -16.63
CA TYR A 32 -6.14 7.49 -16.13
C TYR A 32 -4.82 8.07 -16.64
N TYR A 33 -4.85 9.34 -17.07
CA TYR A 33 -3.75 10.30 -17.00
C TYR A 33 -2.36 9.86 -17.47
N HIS A 34 -2.31 9.04 -18.52
CA HIS A 34 -1.07 8.57 -19.12
C HIS A 34 -0.16 9.72 -19.63
N GLY A 35 -0.75 10.88 -19.91
CA GLY A 35 -0.09 12.09 -20.43
C GLY A 35 0.42 13.12 -19.40
N LYS A 36 0.50 12.81 -18.10
CA LYS A 36 1.18 13.67 -17.11
C LYS A 36 2.46 13.03 -16.58
N ASP A 37 2.28 12.03 -15.71
CA ASP A 37 3.29 11.59 -14.75
C ASP A 37 3.39 10.05 -14.73
N GLY A 38 3.14 9.35 -15.84
CA GLY A 38 3.15 7.88 -15.90
C GLY A 38 2.11 7.18 -15.00
N GLY A 39 1.11 7.91 -14.50
CA GLY A 39 0.14 7.42 -13.52
C GLY A 39 0.66 7.36 -12.07
N ILE A 40 1.87 7.86 -11.78
CA ILE A 40 2.49 7.84 -10.44
C ILE A 40 1.55 8.38 -9.34
N ILE A 41 0.84 9.50 -9.59
CA ILE A 41 -0.10 10.09 -8.63
C ILE A 41 -1.24 9.12 -8.28
N VAL A 42 -1.80 8.41 -9.25
CA VAL A 42 -2.89 7.44 -9.03
C VAL A 42 -2.39 6.26 -8.21
N ARG A 43 -1.19 5.74 -8.52
CA ARG A 43 -0.52 4.69 -7.74
C ARG A 43 -0.28 5.14 -6.29
N PHE A 44 0.12 6.39 -6.09
CA PHE A 44 0.34 7.01 -4.77
C PHE A 44 -0.94 7.08 -3.95
N GLN A 45 -2.01 7.65 -4.51
CA GLN A 45 -3.32 7.75 -3.85
C GLN A 45 -3.85 6.37 -3.46
N VAL A 46 -3.82 5.41 -4.37
CA VAL A 46 -4.33 4.05 -4.12
C VAL A 46 -3.53 3.34 -3.05
N THR A 47 -2.20 3.46 -3.05
CA THR A 47 -1.36 2.81 -2.03
C THR A 47 -1.63 3.37 -0.63
N ILE A 48 -1.88 4.68 -0.51
CA ILE A 48 -2.30 5.30 0.75
C ILE A 48 -3.68 4.77 1.18
N VAL A 49 -4.67 4.77 0.28
CA VAL A 49 -6.02 4.27 0.58
C VAL A 49 -5.99 2.81 1.01
N MET A 50 -5.22 1.96 0.32
CA MET A 50 -5.08 0.54 0.64
C MET A 50 -4.34 0.33 1.97
N SER A 51 -3.33 1.14 2.29
CA SER A 51 -2.67 1.12 3.61
C SER A 51 -3.63 1.53 4.73
N VAL A 52 -4.43 2.58 4.54
CA VAL A 52 -5.47 3.02 5.49
C VAL A 52 -6.50 1.91 5.73
N ILE A 53 -7.04 1.32 4.65
CA ILE A 53 -8.01 0.21 4.71
C ILE A 53 -7.40 -1.00 5.44
N TYR A 54 -6.17 -1.36 5.10
CA TYR A 54 -5.47 -2.50 5.70
C TYR A 54 -5.30 -2.30 7.22
N PHE A 55 -4.74 -1.18 7.66
CA PHE A 55 -4.56 -0.87 9.07
C PHE A 55 -5.90 -0.78 9.83
N PHE A 56 -6.91 -0.15 9.23
CA PHE A 56 -8.24 -0.02 9.83
C PHE A 56 -8.90 -1.39 10.06
N ILE A 57 -8.95 -2.24 9.03
CA ILE A 57 -9.58 -3.58 9.08
C ILE A 57 -8.80 -4.50 10.03
N MET A 58 -7.47 -4.47 9.97
CA MET A 58 -6.63 -5.38 10.74
C MET A 58 -6.51 -5.01 12.22
N SER A 59 -6.82 -3.77 12.61
CA SER A 59 -6.80 -3.32 14.00
C SER A 59 -7.97 -3.86 14.83
N LYS A 60 -7.66 -4.43 16.01
CA LYS A 60 -8.67 -4.96 16.96
C LYS A 60 -9.27 -3.89 17.88
N LYS A 61 -8.57 -2.78 18.11
CA LYS A 61 -8.96 -1.66 18.98
C LYS A 61 -8.47 -0.33 18.37
N ASN A 62 -9.11 0.77 18.71
CA ASN A 62 -8.73 2.13 18.31
C ASN A 62 -8.57 2.30 16.79
N LYS A 63 -9.55 1.82 16.00
CA LYS A 63 -9.46 1.75 14.53
C LYS A 63 -9.09 3.07 13.85
N ILE A 64 -9.58 4.20 14.37
CA ILE A 64 -9.28 5.55 13.85
C ILE A 64 -7.78 5.86 13.98
N ILE A 65 -7.15 5.53 15.11
CA ILE A 65 -5.70 5.74 15.33
C ILE A 65 -4.91 4.86 14.34
N TYR A 66 -5.33 3.62 14.14
CA TYR A 66 -4.70 2.74 13.16
C TYR A 66 -4.90 3.23 11.71
N ALA A 67 -6.05 3.82 11.35
CA ALA A 67 -6.24 4.47 10.05
C ALA A 67 -5.27 5.64 9.84
N ILE A 68 -5.03 6.46 10.88
CA ILE A 68 -4.04 7.54 10.85
C ILE A 68 -2.61 6.96 10.67
N TYR A 69 -2.26 5.89 11.38
CA TYR A 69 -0.99 5.20 11.16
C TYR A 69 -0.89 4.65 9.73
N GLY A 70 -1.95 4.04 9.20
CA GLY A 70 -2.00 3.54 7.82
C GLY A 70 -1.81 4.66 6.79
N LEU A 71 -2.34 5.86 7.03
CA LEU A 71 -2.13 7.03 6.18
C LEU A 71 -0.67 7.48 6.19
N ILE A 72 -0.10 7.69 7.39
CA ILE A 72 1.30 8.12 7.56
C ILE A 72 2.26 7.08 6.95
N ILE A 73 2.05 5.80 7.25
CA ILE A 73 2.90 4.71 6.77
C ILE A 73 2.71 4.51 5.26
N GLY A 74 1.51 4.69 4.71
CA GLY A 74 1.27 4.63 3.26
C GLY A 74 2.04 5.72 2.50
N ILE A 75 1.99 6.96 3.00
CA ILE A 75 2.76 8.09 2.46
C ILE A 75 4.26 7.78 2.54
N LEU A 76 4.77 7.42 3.72
CA LEU A 76 6.18 7.13 3.92
C LEU A 76 6.66 5.95 3.06
N SER A 77 5.86 4.89 2.92
CA SER A 77 6.20 3.72 2.10
C SER A 77 6.38 4.12 0.64
N MET A 78 5.45 4.89 0.07
CA MET A 78 5.57 5.36 -1.31
C MET A 78 6.72 6.35 -1.50
N VAL A 79 6.87 7.33 -0.61
CA VAL A 79 7.95 8.34 -0.69
C VAL A 79 9.32 7.68 -0.59
N ILE A 80 9.51 6.77 0.37
CA ILE A 80 10.78 6.04 0.54
C ILE A 80 11.02 5.16 -0.68
N CYS A 81 10.04 4.36 -1.11
CA CYS A 81 10.21 3.48 -2.27
C CYS A 81 10.56 4.26 -3.54
N TYR A 82 9.86 5.35 -3.87
CA TYR A 82 10.21 6.16 -5.04
C TYR A 82 11.59 6.82 -4.90
N LEU A 83 11.85 7.56 -3.80
CA LEU A 83 13.10 8.31 -3.67
C LEU A 83 14.35 7.42 -3.56
N THR A 84 14.22 6.21 -3.00
CA THR A 84 15.33 5.27 -2.90
C THR A 84 15.42 4.37 -4.14
N LEU A 85 14.37 3.61 -4.46
CA LEU A 85 14.46 2.58 -5.51
C LEU A 85 14.52 3.20 -6.91
N ALA A 86 13.79 4.28 -7.22
CA ALA A 86 13.89 4.90 -8.55
C ALA A 86 15.25 5.62 -8.77
N LYS A 87 16.01 5.90 -7.69
CA LYS A 87 17.38 6.42 -7.78
C LYS A 87 18.41 5.32 -8.06
N PHE A 88 18.20 4.12 -7.54
CA PHE A 88 19.15 2.99 -7.65
C PHE A 88 18.76 1.94 -8.70
N THR A 89 17.53 1.95 -9.18
CA THR A 89 16.98 0.96 -10.13
C THR A 89 16.17 1.66 -11.22
N LYS A 90 16.11 1.05 -12.42
CA LYS A 90 15.28 1.48 -13.54
C LYS A 90 14.14 0.48 -13.76
N LEU A 91 13.40 0.18 -12.69
CA LEU A 91 12.24 -0.70 -12.73
C LEU A 91 10.97 0.10 -13.04
N ASP A 92 9.93 -0.59 -13.51
CA ASP A 92 8.63 0.02 -13.78
C ASP A 92 7.92 0.44 -12.47
N ASP A 93 7.08 1.48 -12.57
CA ASP A 93 6.36 2.07 -11.42
C ASP A 93 5.48 1.07 -10.64
N VAL A 94 5.05 0.00 -11.29
CA VAL A 94 4.36 -1.16 -10.69
C VAL A 94 5.22 -1.80 -9.60
N PHE A 95 6.51 -2.00 -9.84
CA PHE A 95 7.41 -2.65 -8.88
C PHE A 95 7.59 -1.78 -7.63
N TYR A 96 7.68 -0.45 -7.77
CA TYR A 96 7.73 0.44 -6.62
C TYR A 96 6.43 0.40 -5.80
N GLN A 97 5.27 0.29 -6.45
CA GLN A 97 3.96 0.13 -5.80
C GLN A 97 3.83 -1.22 -5.06
N LEU A 98 4.35 -2.31 -5.64
CA LEU A 98 4.42 -3.63 -5.02
C LEU A 98 5.35 -3.64 -3.80
N ILE A 99 6.53 -3.02 -3.89
CA ILE A 99 7.47 -2.94 -2.76
C ILE A 99 6.90 -2.06 -1.64
N ALA A 100 6.31 -0.91 -1.95
CA ALA A 100 5.62 -0.07 -0.96
C ALA A 100 4.49 -0.82 -0.25
N THR A 101 3.78 -1.70 -0.98
CA THR A 101 2.76 -2.59 -0.41
C THR A 101 3.37 -3.59 0.59
N ILE A 102 4.46 -4.25 0.23
CA ILE A 102 5.17 -5.17 1.15
C ILE A 102 5.64 -4.42 2.39
N VAL A 103 6.19 -3.21 2.24
CA VAL A 103 6.65 -2.37 3.35
C VAL A 103 5.53 -2.05 4.33
N PHE A 104 4.38 -1.50 3.91
CA PHE A 104 3.33 -1.14 4.86
C PHE A 104 2.72 -2.38 5.57
N ILE A 105 2.62 -3.52 4.88
CA ILE A 105 2.16 -4.78 5.46
C ILE A 105 3.15 -5.30 6.52
N SER A 106 4.46 -5.23 6.25
CA SER A 106 5.50 -5.62 7.20
C SER A 106 5.52 -4.71 8.43
N VAL A 107 5.40 -3.38 8.23
CA VAL A 107 5.34 -2.40 9.33
C VAL A 107 4.11 -2.64 10.21
N PHE A 108 2.93 -2.95 9.64
CA PHE A 108 1.75 -3.32 10.42
C PHE A 108 2.02 -4.52 11.33
N HIS A 109 2.56 -5.62 10.78
CA HIS A 109 2.84 -6.83 11.55
C HIS A 109 3.87 -6.59 12.66
N PHE A 110 4.86 -5.74 12.41
CA PHE A 110 5.85 -5.34 13.42
C PHE A 110 5.22 -4.53 14.56
N ILE A 111 4.42 -3.51 14.24
CA ILE A 111 3.67 -2.72 15.22
C ILE A 111 2.75 -3.62 16.04
N GLU A 112 2.06 -4.58 15.42
CA GLU A 112 1.19 -5.47 16.15
C GLU A 112 1.97 -6.41 17.09
N LYS A 113 3.08 -6.99 16.62
CA LYS A 113 3.95 -7.85 17.44
C LYS A 113 4.42 -7.12 18.70
N ILE A 114 4.90 -5.88 18.56
CA ILE A 114 5.30 -5.03 19.70
C ILE A 114 4.12 -4.83 20.67
N ASN A 115 2.94 -4.53 20.15
CA ASN A 115 1.72 -4.32 20.94
C ASN A 115 1.16 -5.59 21.60
N THR A 116 1.55 -6.78 21.15
CA THR A 116 1.28 -8.04 21.86
C THR A 116 2.30 -8.33 22.95
N VAL A 117 3.58 -8.04 22.72
CA VAL A 117 4.66 -8.26 23.72
C VAL A 117 4.49 -7.33 24.93
N HIS A 118 4.13 -6.05 24.72
CA HIS A 118 3.89 -5.09 25.83
C HIS A 118 2.58 -5.33 26.61
N LYS A 119 1.88 -6.45 26.38
CA LYS A 119 0.63 -6.83 27.07
C LYS A 119 0.69 -8.24 27.66
N ALA A 120 1.84 -8.89 27.59
CA ALA A 120 2.15 -10.15 28.24
C ALA A 120 3.02 -9.86 29.48
#